data_AF-A0A2I0SH54-F1
#
_entry.id   AF-A0A2I0SH54-F1
#
_cell.length_a   1.000
_cell.length_b   1.000
_cell.length_c   1.000
_cell.angle_alpha   90.00
_cell.angle_beta   90.00
_cell.angle_gamma   90.00
#
_symmetry.space_group_name_H-M   'P 1'
#
loop_
_entity.id
_entity.type
_entity.pdbx_description
1 polymer ?
#
loop_
_entity_poly.entity_id
_entity_poly.type
_entity_poly.pdbx_seq_one_letter_code
_entity_poly.pdbx_strand_id
1 'polypeptide(L)'
;MNTHDEADFLPPVLLSTPFTHVPAGDRTGSRSTKAVIDGAVDLCDSLLTCDLGRPPTVIVRQGGRVRWAAETLTARRHAEWRGRDAGEWSGPKVAVHRLRTGGPGQAEIEVARTDWGQVQAVQAGFLALHGDAHGRASFLSALLDGAGAPVPNIVAVHGVIETEDGMILLNRRSHLVKYHPLTWSCSFEEGMEPADVDEAGSHTFERAAARGIAEEFGLDVGTDDLTVLGLLGDTGAMSVAAVVHCRIPVPAERLYAQATAGQAADAWEHVGCALLPLSPEALAGALLGSARPEDDVSLKPSDTEQGHEPVSWHPTSRYRLLLTMLFRFGRARTAAVLARAAVLRQRIP
;
A
#
# COMPACT_ATOMS: atom_id res chain seq x y z
N MET A 1 35.34 -19.96 -32.36
CA MET A 1 35.95 -18.85 -31.60
C MET A 1 34.99 -17.69 -31.77
N ASN A 2 33.98 -17.63 -30.90
CA ASN A 2 32.84 -16.71 -31.03
C ASN A 2 33.10 -15.50 -30.14
N THR A 3 33.08 -14.32 -30.73
CA THR A 3 32.92 -13.04 -30.03
C THR A 3 31.74 -12.35 -30.70
N HIS A 4 30.61 -12.31 -30.00
CA HIS A 4 29.47 -11.48 -30.36
C HIS A 4 29.57 -10.16 -29.60
N ASP A 5 29.49 -9.09 -30.37
CA ASP A 5 29.12 -7.73 -29.99
C ASP A 5 27.62 -7.60 -29.64
N GLU A 6 27.28 -6.44 -29.08
CA GLU A 6 25.95 -5.84 -28.83
C GLU A 6 25.25 -6.27 -27.52
N ALA A 7 24.61 -5.39 -26.73
CA ALA A 7 24.36 -3.96 -26.84
C ALA A 7 23.91 -3.38 -25.47
N ASP A 8 24.01 -2.06 -25.40
CA ASP A 8 23.46 -1.11 -24.43
C ASP A 8 22.10 -1.49 -23.80
N PHE A 9 21.94 -1.36 -22.47
CA PHE A 9 20.63 -1.16 -21.85
C PHE A 9 20.69 -0.26 -20.59
N LEU A 10 20.13 0.94 -20.79
CA LEU A 10 19.36 1.84 -19.89
C LEU A 10 20.02 2.57 -18.69
N PRO A 11 19.60 3.84 -18.45
CA PRO A 11 20.18 4.69 -17.41
C PRO A 11 19.72 4.26 -16.00
N PRO A 12 20.45 4.65 -14.94
CA PRO A 12 20.08 4.33 -13.57
C PRO A 12 18.80 5.07 -13.16
N VAL A 13 17.75 4.30 -12.79
CA VAL A 13 16.61 4.80 -12.03
C VAL A 13 17.09 5.07 -10.60
N LEU A 14 17.06 6.34 -10.19
CA LEU A 14 17.44 6.80 -8.86
C LEU A 14 16.38 6.36 -7.84
N LEU A 15 16.66 5.29 -7.09
CA LEU A 15 15.83 4.86 -5.98
C LEU A 15 16.20 5.60 -4.68
N SER A 16 15.21 6.23 -4.08
CA SER A 16 15.06 6.64 -2.67
C SER A 16 16.29 7.22 -1.95
N THR A 17 16.38 8.55 -1.86
CA THR A 17 17.02 9.22 -0.72
C THR A 17 15.99 9.40 0.41
N PRO A 18 16.37 9.27 1.70
CA PRO A 18 15.53 9.74 2.79
C PRO A 18 15.27 11.24 2.61
N PHE A 19 14.19 11.74 3.22
CA PHE A 19 13.65 13.13 3.18
C PHE A 19 14.63 14.28 3.52
N THR A 20 15.94 14.09 3.50
CA THR A 20 16.94 14.97 4.09
C THR A 20 17.60 15.95 3.12
N HIS A 21 17.42 15.83 1.80
CA HIS A 21 18.01 16.79 0.86
C HIS A 21 17.02 17.34 -0.17
N VAL A 22 16.25 18.34 0.27
CA VAL A 22 15.78 19.39 -0.66
C VAL A 22 16.93 20.40 -0.79
N PRO A 23 17.46 20.68 -2.00
CA PRO A 23 18.49 21.69 -2.17
C PRO A 23 17.98 23.03 -1.64
N ALA A 24 18.77 23.69 -0.79
CA ALA A 24 18.54 25.05 -0.33
C ALA A 24 18.80 26.05 -1.47
N GLY A 25 18.04 25.92 -2.56
CA GLY A 25 18.11 26.75 -3.75
C GLY A 25 16.86 27.62 -3.84
N ASP A 26 17.09 28.92 -3.68
CA ASP A 26 16.22 30.06 -3.95
C ASP A 26 15.02 30.29 -3.00
N ARG A 27 15.21 31.22 -2.05
CA ARG A 27 14.22 31.65 -1.05
C ARG A 27 13.20 32.67 -1.58
N THR A 28 13.22 33.00 -2.89
CA THR A 28 12.44 34.14 -3.41
C THR A 28 11.41 33.82 -4.51
N GLY A 29 11.30 32.57 -4.97
CA GLY A 29 10.41 32.23 -6.07
C GLY A 29 9.21 31.36 -5.66
N SER A 30 8.00 31.80 -6.01
CA SER A 30 6.79 30.97 -6.10
C SER A 30 7.11 29.65 -6.82
N ARG A 31 7.39 28.58 -6.07
CA ARG A 31 7.41 27.23 -6.66
C ARG A 31 5.97 26.93 -7.08
N SER A 32 5.79 26.61 -8.36
CA SER A 32 4.46 26.30 -8.88
C SER A 32 3.88 25.12 -8.10
N THR A 33 2.57 25.15 -7.83
CA THR A 33 1.82 24.05 -7.21
C THR A 33 2.14 22.70 -7.86
N LYS A 34 2.37 22.73 -9.19
CA LYS A 34 2.83 21.60 -9.98
C LYS A 34 4.17 21.03 -9.49
N ALA A 35 5.21 21.83 -9.26
CA ALA A 35 6.51 21.32 -8.80
C ALA A 35 6.49 20.69 -7.40
N VAL A 36 5.59 21.12 -6.51
CA VAL A 36 5.42 20.50 -5.18
C VAL A 36 4.70 19.15 -5.30
N ILE A 37 3.66 19.09 -6.14
CA ILE A 37 2.96 17.82 -6.42
C ILE A 37 3.90 16.88 -7.15
N ASP A 38 4.53 17.34 -8.23
CA ASP A 38 5.45 16.56 -9.03
C ASP A 38 6.62 16.09 -8.16
N GLY A 39 7.16 16.91 -7.25
CA GLY A 39 8.14 16.42 -6.26
C GLY A 39 7.58 15.39 -5.26
N ALA A 40 6.31 15.51 -4.86
CA ALA A 40 5.62 14.52 -4.03
C ALA A 40 5.24 13.24 -4.79
N VAL A 41 5.11 13.32 -6.11
CA VAL A 41 4.76 12.23 -7.04
C VAL A 41 6.01 11.56 -7.60
N ASP A 42 7.09 12.29 -7.81
CA ASP A 42 8.45 11.77 -8.10
C ASP A 42 9.01 11.03 -6.88
N LEU A 43 8.47 11.29 -5.68
CA LEU A 43 8.66 10.46 -4.50
C LEU A 43 7.89 9.13 -4.55
N CYS A 44 7.03 8.93 -5.56
CA CYS A 44 6.14 7.78 -5.71
C CYS A 44 6.57 6.84 -6.84
N ASP A 45 7.79 6.28 -6.77
CA ASP A 45 8.26 5.20 -7.67
C ASP A 45 7.31 3.99 -7.73
N SER A 46 6.42 3.88 -6.74
CA SER A 46 5.44 2.81 -6.59
C SER A 46 4.06 3.09 -7.21
N LEU A 47 3.76 4.30 -7.72
CA LEU A 47 2.39 4.58 -8.19
C LEU A 47 2.19 4.10 -9.64
N LEU A 48 1.45 3.01 -9.81
CA LEU A 48 1.28 2.34 -11.12
C LEU A 48 0.17 2.99 -11.95
N THR A 49 -0.87 3.49 -11.28
CA THR A 49 -1.96 4.23 -11.94
C THR A 49 -2.49 5.31 -11.04
N CYS A 50 -2.45 6.55 -11.52
CA CYS A 50 -3.22 7.64 -10.95
C CYS A 50 -3.47 8.70 -12.02
N ASP A 51 -4.74 8.97 -12.32
CA ASP A 51 -5.10 10.28 -12.83
C ASP A 51 -5.39 11.15 -11.61
N LEU A 52 -4.44 12.02 -11.25
CA LEU A 52 -4.51 12.82 -10.05
C LEU A 52 -5.81 13.66 -10.05
N GLY A 53 -6.79 13.25 -9.23
CA GLY A 53 -8.10 13.88 -9.10
C GLY A 53 -9.28 13.11 -9.69
N ARG A 54 -9.07 11.93 -10.29
CA ARG A 54 -10.13 11.02 -10.72
C ARG A 54 -9.81 9.58 -10.32
N PRO A 55 -10.79 8.84 -9.76
CA PRO A 55 -10.66 7.40 -9.59
C PRO A 55 -10.24 6.74 -10.91
N PRO A 56 -9.22 5.86 -10.92
CA PRO A 56 -8.87 5.12 -12.11
C PRO A 56 -10.01 4.16 -12.52
N THR A 57 -10.09 3.87 -13.80
CA THR A 57 -10.82 2.71 -14.30
C THR A 57 -9.86 1.53 -14.34
N VAL A 58 -10.09 0.54 -13.47
CA VAL A 58 -9.30 -0.69 -13.44
C VAL A 58 -10.21 -1.86 -13.78
N ILE A 59 -9.82 -2.66 -14.76
CA ILE A 59 -10.53 -3.89 -15.14
C ILE A 59 -9.69 -5.07 -14.69
N VAL A 60 -10.24 -5.92 -13.82
CA VAL A 60 -9.59 -7.16 -13.39
C VAL A 60 -10.16 -8.33 -14.17
N ARG A 61 -9.32 -9.07 -14.88
CA ARG A 61 -9.72 -10.25 -15.65
C ARG A 61 -9.13 -11.50 -15.03
N GLN A 62 -9.97 -12.50 -14.86
CA GLN A 62 -9.48 -13.82 -14.48
C GLN A 62 -8.70 -14.43 -15.66
N GLY A 63 -7.40 -14.63 -15.45
CA GLY A 63 -6.52 -15.32 -16.36
C GLY A 63 -6.72 -16.84 -16.32
N GLY A 64 -6.14 -17.51 -17.30
CA GLY A 64 -6.06 -18.97 -17.33
C GLY A 64 -5.10 -19.53 -16.27
N ARG A 65 -4.80 -20.83 -16.36
CA ARG A 65 -3.69 -21.41 -15.59
C ARG A 65 -2.38 -20.80 -16.07
N VAL A 66 -1.70 -20.10 -15.18
CA VAL A 66 -0.39 -19.50 -15.45
C VAL A 66 0.71 -20.47 -15.04
N ARG A 67 1.71 -20.61 -15.91
CA ARG A 67 3.01 -21.16 -15.53
C ARG A 67 3.93 -19.98 -15.19
N TRP A 68 4.32 -19.88 -13.93
CA TRP A 68 5.31 -18.90 -13.50
C TRP A 68 6.64 -19.17 -14.21
N ALA A 69 7.37 -18.14 -14.64
CA ALA A 69 8.68 -18.32 -15.26
C ALA A 69 9.63 -19.14 -14.35
N ALA A 70 9.45 -19.00 -13.04
CA ALA A 70 10.16 -19.75 -12.01
C ALA A 70 9.34 -20.94 -11.44
N GLU A 71 8.51 -21.64 -12.21
CA GLU A 71 7.61 -22.70 -11.73
C GLU A 71 8.34 -23.81 -10.95
N THR A 72 9.46 -24.32 -11.45
CA THR A 72 10.26 -25.35 -10.75
C THR A 72 10.82 -24.84 -9.43
N LEU A 73 11.33 -23.61 -9.39
CA LEU A 73 11.82 -22.99 -8.17
C LEU A 73 10.68 -22.78 -7.16
N THR A 74 9.53 -22.31 -7.65
CA THR A 74 8.31 -22.09 -6.85
C THR A 74 7.84 -23.38 -6.20
N ALA A 75 7.71 -24.46 -6.97
CA ALA A 75 7.28 -25.76 -6.47
C ALA A 75 8.24 -26.30 -5.40
N ARG A 76 9.55 -26.22 -5.63
CA ARG A 76 10.56 -26.66 -4.66
C ARG A 76 10.49 -25.85 -3.36
N ARG A 77 10.45 -24.52 -3.46
CA ARG A 77 10.40 -23.64 -2.28
C ARG A 77 9.11 -23.83 -1.50
N HIS A 78 7.97 -24.00 -2.18
CA HIS A 78 6.69 -24.26 -1.52
C HIS A 78 6.71 -25.60 -0.76
N ALA A 79 7.31 -26.65 -1.32
CA ALA A 79 7.48 -27.92 -0.61
C ALA A 79 8.38 -27.78 0.64
N GLU A 80 9.48 -27.03 0.54
CA GLU A 80 10.35 -26.70 1.69
C GLU A 80 9.61 -25.92 2.78
N TRP A 81 8.78 -24.94 2.39
CA TRP A 81 7.95 -24.17 3.32
C TRP A 81 6.95 -25.07 4.05
N ARG A 82 6.19 -25.90 3.34
CA ARG A 82 5.24 -26.85 3.97
C ARG A 82 5.91 -27.79 4.97
N GLY A 83 7.18 -28.13 4.76
CA GLY A 83 7.94 -28.95 5.71
C GLY A 83 8.34 -28.21 6.99
N ARG A 84 8.68 -26.92 6.88
CA ARG A 84 9.08 -26.08 8.03
C ARG A 84 7.91 -25.50 8.80
N ASP A 85 6.88 -25.10 8.07
CA ASP A 85 5.75 -24.29 8.55
C ASP A 85 4.42 -25.06 8.41
N ALA A 86 4.45 -26.38 8.67
CA ALA A 86 3.31 -27.29 8.44
C ALA A 86 2.01 -26.92 9.17
N GLY A 87 2.09 -26.07 10.20
CA GLY A 87 0.94 -25.56 10.95
C GLY A 87 0.42 -24.20 10.47
N GLU A 88 1.13 -23.51 9.58
CA GLU A 88 0.69 -22.22 9.04
C GLU A 88 -0.36 -22.44 7.95
N TRP A 89 -1.52 -21.80 8.11
CA TRP A 89 -2.60 -21.91 7.14
C TRP A 89 -2.25 -21.15 5.85
N SER A 90 -2.45 -21.78 4.69
CA SER A 90 -2.28 -21.17 3.38
C SER A 90 -3.60 -21.17 2.62
N GLY A 91 -4.32 -20.06 2.69
CA GLY A 91 -5.56 -19.83 1.96
C GLY A 91 -5.34 -19.55 0.46
N PRO A 92 -6.36 -19.82 -0.38
CA PRO A 92 -6.32 -19.46 -1.79
C PRO A 92 -6.32 -17.94 -1.95
N LYS A 93 -5.39 -17.41 -2.74
CA LYS A 93 -5.28 -15.98 -3.06
C LYS A 93 -5.22 -15.77 -4.58
N VAL A 94 -5.24 -14.52 -5.02
CA VAL A 94 -4.98 -14.16 -6.42
C VAL A 94 -3.69 -13.36 -6.54
N ALA A 95 -2.99 -13.58 -7.66
CA ALA A 95 -1.74 -12.95 -8.04
C ALA A 95 -1.96 -12.11 -9.30
N VAL A 96 -1.29 -10.97 -9.41
CA VAL A 96 -1.17 -10.29 -10.71
C VAL A 96 -0.32 -11.17 -11.61
N HIS A 97 -0.88 -11.59 -12.74
CA HIS A 97 -0.12 -12.22 -13.82
C HIS A 97 0.38 -11.18 -14.82
N ARG A 98 -0.46 -10.25 -15.26
CA ARG A 98 -0.08 -9.21 -16.22
C ARG A 98 -0.76 -7.89 -15.84
N LEU A 99 -0.05 -6.80 -16.03
CA LEU A 99 -0.56 -5.44 -15.90
C LEU A 99 -0.39 -4.72 -17.24
N ARG A 100 -1.42 -4.01 -17.69
CA ARG A 100 -1.35 -3.11 -18.84
C ARG A 100 -1.94 -1.78 -18.44
N THR A 101 -1.26 -0.69 -18.77
CA THR A 101 -1.78 0.67 -18.57
C THR A 101 -2.23 1.22 -19.93
N GLY A 102 -3.49 1.64 -20.01
CA GLY A 102 -4.13 2.10 -21.26
C GLY A 102 -4.01 3.61 -21.49
N GLY A 103 -3.59 4.35 -20.47
CA GLY A 103 -3.52 5.81 -20.43
C GLY A 103 -3.63 6.31 -18.97
N PRO A 104 -3.66 7.64 -18.76
CA PRO A 104 -3.86 8.21 -17.43
C PRO A 104 -5.11 7.64 -16.76
N GLY A 105 -4.94 7.02 -15.59
CA GLY A 105 -6.04 6.45 -14.82
C GLY A 105 -6.69 5.20 -15.42
N GLN A 106 -6.06 4.51 -16.38
CA GLN A 106 -6.60 3.27 -16.94
C GLN A 106 -5.62 2.10 -16.77
N ALA A 107 -6.10 1.01 -16.17
CA ALA A 107 -5.37 -0.25 -16.14
C ALA A 107 -6.25 -1.47 -16.42
N GLU A 108 -5.62 -2.48 -16.99
CA GLU A 108 -6.15 -3.84 -17.10
C GLU A 108 -5.19 -4.78 -16.36
N ILE A 109 -5.74 -5.59 -15.45
CA ILE A 109 -4.99 -6.57 -14.67
C ILE A 109 -5.50 -7.95 -15.01
N GLU A 110 -4.62 -8.81 -15.49
CA GLU A 110 -4.89 -10.24 -15.59
C GLU A 110 -4.41 -10.92 -14.32
N VAL A 111 -5.29 -11.64 -13.62
CA VAL A 111 -4.97 -12.32 -12.36
C VAL A 111 -4.93 -13.84 -12.51
N ALA A 112 -4.12 -14.49 -11.69
CA ALA A 112 -4.03 -15.94 -11.60
C ALA A 112 -4.20 -16.42 -10.16
N ARG A 113 -4.54 -17.70 -9.96
CA ARG A 113 -4.60 -18.29 -8.62
C ARG A 113 -3.21 -18.47 -8.04
N THR A 114 -3.09 -18.23 -6.74
CA THR A 114 -1.90 -18.52 -5.92
C THR A 114 -2.37 -18.92 -4.52
N ASP A 115 -1.42 -19.12 -3.60
CA ASP A 115 -1.67 -19.21 -2.16
C ASP A 115 -0.54 -18.53 -1.36
N TRP A 116 -0.77 -18.31 -0.06
CA TRP A 116 0.20 -17.65 0.82
C TRP A 116 1.53 -18.39 0.88
N GLY A 117 1.48 -19.72 1.01
CA GLY A 117 2.65 -20.60 1.07
C GLY A 117 3.52 -20.51 -0.19
N GLN A 118 2.92 -20.45 -1.39
CA GLN A 118 3.66 -20.23 -2.64
C GLN A 118 4.39 -18.88 -2.62
N VAL A 119 3.68 -17.82 -2.23
CA VAL A 119 4.19 -16.44 -2.28
C VAL A 119 5.28 -16.26 -1.23
N GLN A 120 5.05 -16.67 0.02
CA GLN A 120 6.01 -16.53 1.10
C GLN A 120 7.30 -17.30 0.81
N ALA A 121 7.18 -18.51 0.26
CA ALA A 121 8.34 -19.34 -0.09
C ALA A 121 9.19 -18.71 -1.20
N VAL A 122 8.55 -18.11 -2.21
CA VAL A 122 9.25 -17.44 -3.30
C VAL A 122 9.80 -16.09 -2.87
N GLN A 123 9.08 -15.29 -2.10
CA GLN A 123 9.59 -14.04 -1.54
C GLN A 123 10.85 -14.27 -0.71
N ALA A 124 10.83 -15.27 0.19
CA ALA A 124 12.00 -15.59 1.01
C ALA A 124 13.21 -16.01 0.14
N GLY A 125 12.99 -16.82 -0.90
CA GLY A 125 14.04 -17.25 -1.82
C GLY A 125 14.55 -16.13 -2.73
N PHE A 126 13.65 -15.28 -3.22
CA PHE A 126 13.96 -14.16 -4.10
C PHE A 126 14.73 -13.09 -3.35
N LEU A 127 14.33 -12.75 -2.12
CA LEU A 127 15.07 -11.85 -1.25
C LEU A 127 16.46 -12.38 -0.90
N ALA A 128 16.62 -13.70 -0.78
CA ALA A 128 17.94 -14.29 -0.54
C ALA A 128 18.87 -14.24 -1.78
N LEU A 129 18.31 -14.29 -3.00
CA LEU A 129 19.07 -14.31 -4.25
C LEU A 129 19.33 -12.92 -4.83
N HIS A 130 18.36 -12.03 -4.69
CA HIS A 130 18.32 -10.70 -5.31
C HIS A 130 18.09 -9.61 -4.26
N GLY A 131 18.65 -9.79 -3.06
CA GLY A 131 18.35 -9.00 -1.86
C GLY A 131 18.59 -7.50 -1.94
N ASP A 132 19.10 -7.00 -3.07
CA ASP A 132 19.17 -5.58 -3.35
C ASP A 132 17.82 -5.02 -3.88
N ALA A 133 17.72 -3.70 -3.92
CA ALA A 133 16.53 -3.02 -4.44
C ALA A 133 16.32 -3.28 -5.95
N HIS A 134 17.38 -3.66 -6.67
CA HIS A 134 17.36 -3.88 -8.11
C HIS A 134 16.59 -5.15 -8.49
N GLY A 135 16.81 -6.24 -7.76
CA GLY A 135 16.02 -7.46 -7.88
C GLY A 135 14.52 -7.21 -7.77
N ARG A 136 14.12 -6.46 -6.74
CA ARG A 136 12.70 -6.15 -6.49
C ARG A 136 12.11 -5.21 -7.55
N ALA A 137 12.89 -4.27 -8.06
CA ALA A 137 12.48 -3.41 -9.15
C ALA A 137 12.24 -4.20 -10.46
N SER A 138 13.02 -5.26 -10.71
CA SER A 138 12.83 -6.10 -11.90
C SER A 138 11.47 -6.80 -11.95
N PHE A 139 10.89 -7.14 -10.80
CA PHE A 139 9.53 -7.69 -10.71
C PHE A 139 8.48 -6.69 -11.21
N LEU A 140 8.54 -5.45 -10.72
CA LEU A 140 7.60 -4.41 -11.16
C LEU A 140 7.85 -4.01 -12.62
N SER A 141 9.11 -3.96 -13.06
CA SER A 141 9.44 -3.71 -14.46
C SER A 141 8.79 -4.74 -15.38
N ALA A 142 8.95 -6.04 -15.09
CA ALA A 142 8.35 -7.11 -15.89
C ALA A 142 6.81 -7.02 -15.95
N LEU A 143 6.17 -6.59 -14.87
CA LEU A 143 4.72 -6.33 -14.84
C LEU A 143 4.34 -5.13 -15.71
N LEU A 144 5.05 -4.00 -15.56
CA LEU A 144 4.81 -2.76 -16.29
C LEU A 144 5.08 -2.90 -17.80
N ASP A 145 6.06 -3.72 -18.18
CA ASP A 145 6.38 -4.05 -19.57
C ASP A 145 5.36 -5.04 -20.18
N GLY A 146 4.39 -5.52 -19.39
CA GLY A 146 3.36 -6.47 -19.82
C GLY A 146 3.88 -7.90 -20.08
N ALA A 147 5.16 -8.16 -19.78
CA ALA A 147 5.80 -9.47 -19.87
C ALA A 147 5.19 -10.48 -18.88
N GLY A 148 4.64 -9.96 -17.79
CA GLY A 148 3.94 -10.70 -16.76
C GLY A 148 4.84 -11.02 -15.57
N ALA A 149 4.21 -11.36 -14.44
CA ALA A 149 4.91 -11.62 -13.19
C ALA A 149 5.79 -12.89 -13.31
N PRO A 150 7.09 -12.80 -13.02
CA PRO A 150 8.00 -13.93 -13.11
C PRO A 150 7.79 -14.96 -11.98
N VAL A 151 7.17 -14.51 -10.87
CA VAL A 151 6.98 -15.27 -9.63
C VAL A 151 5.57 -15.03 -9.06
N PRO A 152 5.05 -15.98 -8.24
CA PRO A 152 3.82 -15.77 -7.50
C PRO A 152 3.91 -14.51 -6.62
N ASN A 153 2.80 -13.77 -6.57
CA ASN A 153 2.59 -12.60 -5.72
C ASN A 153 1.16 -12.62 -5.18
N ILE A 154 0.78 -11.63 -4.37
CA ILE A 154 -0.61 -11.46 -3.93
C ILE A 154 -1.08 -10.09 -4.38
N VAL A 155 -2.26 -10.02 -4.97
CA VAL A 155 -2.95 -8.75 -5.15
C VAL A 155 -3.52 -8.33 -3.81
N ALA A 156 -3.10 -7.17 -3.34
CA ALA A 156 -3.56 -6.62 -2.07
C ALA A 156 -4.60 -5.51 -2.29
N VAL A 157 -5.40 -5.27 -1.27
CA VAL A 157 -6.26 -4.12 -1.14
C VAL A 157 -5.88 -3.38 0.13
N HIS A 158 -5.58 -2.11 -0.03
CA HIS A 158 -5.25 -1.17 1.04
C HIS A 158 -6.47 -0.28 1.26
N GLY A 159 -7.31 -0.65 2.22
CA GLY A 159 -8.46 0.15 2.60
C GLY A 159 -8.05 1.42 3.33
N VAL A 160 -8.77 2.51 3.11
CA VAL A 160 -8.73 3.74 3.92
C VAL A 160 -10.15 4.01 4.40
N ILE A 161 -10.43 3.62 5.63
CA ILE A 161 -11.77 3.79 6.23
C ILE A 161 -11.97 5.26 6.63
N GLU A 162 -12.97 5.93 6.03
CA GLU A 162 -13.53 7.22 6.43
C GLU A 162 -14.84 6.96 7.21
N THR A 163 -14.89 7.40 8.47
CA THR A 163 -16.10 7.36 9.31
C THR A 163 -17.07 8.50 8.95
N GLU A 164 -18.32 8.41 9.37
CA GLU A 164 -19.35 9.41 9.01
C GLU A 164 -19.04 10.83 9.53
N ASP A 165 -18.29 10.91 10.63
CA ASP A 165 -17.80 12.12 11.28
C ASP A 165 -16.42 12.58 10.77
N GLY A 166 -15.92 11.97 9.69
CA GLY A 166 -14.73 12.43 8.98
C GLY A 166 -13.43 12.11 9.71
N MET A 167 -13.30 10.89 10.24
CA MET A 167 -12.07 10.37 10.83
C MET A 167 -11.54 9.18 10.01
N ILE A 168 -10.24 8.96 10.07
CA ILE A 168 -9.56 7.78 9.53
C ILE A 168 -9.06 6.91 10.67
N LEU A 169 -9.30 5.61 10.58
CA LEU A 169 -8.70 4.63 11.48
C LEU A 169 -7.23 4.36 11.11
N LEU A 170 -6.36 4.45 12.09
CA LEU A 170 -4.96 4.02 12.00
C LEU A 170 -4.75 2.80 12.88
N ASN A 171 -3.98 1.83 12.40
CA ASN A 171 -3.63 0.63 13.15
C ASN A 171 -2.12 0.56 13.35
N ARG A 172 -1.67 0.27 14.57
CA ARG A 172 -0.27 -0.03 14.87
C ARG A 172 -0.07 -1.53 14.78
N ARG A 173 0.79 -1.93 13.85
CA ARG A 173 1.13 -3.34 13.61
C ARG A 173 1.83 -3.92 14.83
N SER A 174 1.56 -5.19 15.13
CA SER A 174 2.19 -5.90 16.24
C SER A 174 3.71 -6.01 16.04
N HIS A 175 4.45 -6.32 17.10
CA HIS A 175 5.86 -6.70 16.98
C HIS A 175 6.02 -8.14 16.44
N LEU A 176 4.92 -8.90 16.41
CA LEU A 176 4.89 -10.30 16.02
C LEU A 176 4.76 -10.50 14.50
N VAL A 177 4.25 -9.50 13.77
CA VAL A 177 4.13 -9.60 12.32
C VAL A 177 5.50 -9.60 11.64
N LYS A 178 5.62 -10.41 10.60
CA LYS A 178 6.86 -10.54 9.82
C LYS A 178 7.22 -9.28 9.03
N TYR A 179 6.23 -8.55 8.55
CA TYR A 179 6.40 -7.37 7.70
C TYR A 179 6.09 -6.10 8.47
N HIS A 180 7.08 -5.20 8.53
CA HIS A 180 6.99 -3.86 9.12
C HIS A 180 6.39 -3.85 10.55
N PRO A 181 6.98 -4.60 11.50
CA PRO A 181 6.50 -4.64 12.87
C PRO A 181 6.53 -3.26 13.52
N LEU A 182 5.60 -3.01 14.45
CA LEU A 182 5.47 -1.77 15.23
C LEU A 182 5.21 -0.48 14.42
N THR A 183 4.99 -0.60 13.11
CA THR A 183 4.69 0.56 12.25
C THR A 183 3.21 0.92 12.26
N TRP A 184 2.91 2.21 12.05
CA TRP A 184 1.55 2.69 11.84
C TRP A 184 1.10 2.47 10.39
N SER A 185 -0.03 1.80 10.24
CA SER A 185 -0.75 1.58 8.99
C SER A 185 -1.91 2.57 8.85
N CYS A 186 -2.05 3.18 7.68
CA CYS A 186 -3.25 3.92 7.31
C CYS A 186 -4.31 2.92 6.88
N SER A 187 -5.12 2.55 7.88
CA SER A 187 -6.15 1.52 7.90
C SER A 187 -5.62 0.12 7.53
N PHE A 188 -6.44 -0.74 6.95
CA PHE A 188 -6.24 -2.19 6.88
C PHE A 188 -5.64 -2.67 5.55
N GLU A 189 -5.24 -3.93 5.53
CA GLU A 189 -4.63 -4.60 4.37
C GLU A 189 -5.29 -5.95 4.16
N GLU A 190 -5.92 -6.14 3.01
CA GLU A 190 -6.62 -7.38 2.68
C GLU A 190 -5.98 -8.04 1.46
N GLY A 191 -5.73 -9.35 1.55
CA GLY A 191 -5.26 -10.13 0.42
C GLY A 191 -6.44 -10.63 -0.41
N MET A 192 -6.48 -10.28 -1.69
CA MET A 192 -7.59 -10.69 -2.54
C MET A 192 -7.71 -12.21 -2.68
N GLU A 193 -8.94 -12.68 -2.67
CA GLU A 193 -9.32 -14.07 -2.85
C GLU A 193 -9.98 -14.32 -4.20
N PRO A 194 -10.00 -15.58 -4.69
CA PRO A 194 -10.67 -15.89 -5.95
C PRO A 194 -12.16 -15.51 -5.99
N ALA A 195 -12.84 -15.43 -4.84
CA ALA A 195 -14.25 -15.06 -4.76
C ALA A 195 -14.49 -13.53 -4.90
N ASP A 196 -13.43 -12.73 -4.80
CA ASP A 196 -13.50 -11.28 -4.96
C ASP A 196 -13.53 -10.90 -6.46
N VAL A 197 -12.97 -11.74 -7.33
CA VAL A 197 -12.90 -11.52 -8.78
C VAL A 197 -14.25 -11.86 -9.42
N ASP A 198 -14.98 -10.83 -9.84
CA ASP A 198 -16.27 -10.97 -10.53
C ASP A 198 -16.10 -11.15 -12.04
N GLU A 199 -17.13 -11.67 -12.73
CA GLU A 199 -17.08 -11.88 -14.19
C GLU A 199 -16.90 -10.58 -14.97
N ALA A 200 -17.45 -9.47 -14.47
CA ALA A 200 -17.31 -8.14 -15.08
C ALA A 200 -15.95 -7.49 -14.77
N GLY A 201 -15.31 -7.86 -13.65
CA GLY A 201 -14.02 -7.35 -13.23
C GLY A 201 -14.04 -5.91 -12.71
N SER A 202 -15.22 -5.30 -12.50
CA SER A 202 -15.38 -3.86 -12.29
C SER A 202 -15.48 -3.44 -10.82
N HIS A 203 -15.78 -4.37 -9.91
CA HIS A 203 -15.86 -4.11 -8.47
C HIS A 203 -14.98 -5.07 -7.66
N THR A 204 -13.99 -5.66 -8.32
CA THR A 204 -13.17 -6.72 -7.74
C THR A 204 -12.39 -6.24 -6.51
N PHE A 205 -11.87 -5.01 -6.49
CA PHE A 205 -11.14 -4.48 -5.33
C PHE A 205 -12.06 -4.03 -4.20
N GLU A 206 -13.20 -3.44 -4.56
CA GLU A 206 -14.24 -3.01 -3.64
C GLU A 206 -14.83 -4.21 -2.89
N ARG A 207 -15.04 -5.35 -3.56
CA ARG A 207 -15.48 -6.60 -2.91
C ARG A 207 -14.48 -7.09 -1.87
N ALA A 208 -13.19 -7.11 -2.21
CA ALA A 208 -12.14 -7.49 -1.26
C ALA A 208 -12.06 -6.49 -0.09
N ALA A 209 -12.18 -5.18 -0.33
CA ALA A 209 -12.25 -4.18 0.73
C ALA A 209 -13.47 -4.37 1.64
N ALA A 210 -14.67 -4.60 1.07
CA ALA A 210 -15.89 -4.84 1.81
C ALA A 210 -15.77 -6.11 2.69
N ARG A 211 -15.18 -7.18 2.14
CA ARG A 211 -14.90 -8.41 2.89
C ARG A 211 -13.95 -8.16 4.05
N GLY A 212 -12.82 -7.49 3.81
CA GLY A 212 -11.88 -7.14 4.89
C GLY A 212 -12.54 -6.28 5.98
N ILE A 213 -13.42 -5.34 5.61
CA ILE A 213 -14.19 -4.54 6.57
C ILE A 213 -15.15 -5.42 7.41
N ALA A 214 -15.81 -6.38 6.76
CA ALA A 214 -16.72 -7.30 7.43
C ALA A 214 -15.98 -8.25 8.38
N GLU A 215 -14.82 -8.77 7.95
CA GLU A 215 -13.99 -9.70 8.73
C GLU A 215 -13.32 -9.01 9.92
N GLU A 216 -12.72 -7.84 9.72
CA GLU A 216 -11.99 -7.13 10.79
C GLU A 216 -12.89 -6.34 11.74
N PHE A 217 -13.99 -5.74 11.23
CA PHE A 217 -14.80 -4.80 12.03
C PHE A 217 -16.25 -5.26 12.22
N GLY A 218 -16.67 -6.35 11.58
CA GLY A 218 -18.06 -6.83 11.66
C GLY A 218 -19.05 -5.86 11.03
N LEU A 219 -18.61 -5.08 10.03
CA LEU A 219 -19.43 -4.08 9.35
C LEU A 219 -19.72 -4.53 7.91
N ASP A 220 -20.99 -4.51 7.52
CA ASP A 220 -21.40 -4.75 6.14
C ASP A 220 -21.45 -3.42 5.37
N VAL A 221 -20.70 -3.34 4.27
CA VAL A 221 -20.56 -2.13 3.45
C VAL A 221 -20.76 -2.49 1.99
N GLY A 222 -21.62 -1.75 1.31
CA GLY A 222 -21.85 -1.93 -0.13
C GLY A 222 -20.66 -1.47 -0.96
N THR A 223 -20.42 -2.12 -2.09
CA THR A 223 -19.33 -1.72 -3.02
C THR A 223 -19.50 -0.30 -3.57
N ASP A 224 -20.73 0.23 -3.60
CA ASP A 224 -21.02 1.59 -4.08
C ASP A 224 -20.52 2.69 -3.12
N ASP A 225 -20.24 2.35 -1.86
CA ASP A 225 -19.64 3.26 -0.86
C ASP A 225 -18.10 3.24 -0.89
N LEU A 226 -17.54 2.45 -1.80
CA LEU A 226 -16.11 2.22 -1.93
C LEU A 226 -15.61 2.82 -3.25
N THR A 227 -14.37 3.31 -3.26
CA THR A 227 -13.79 3.91 -4.46
C THR A 227 -12.31 3.57 -4.56
N VAL A 228 -11.91 2.87 -5.62
CA VAL A 228 -10.49 2.67 -5.93
C VAL A 228 -9.86 4.04 -6.25
N LEU A 229 -8.80 4.40 -5.54
CA LEU A 229 -8.07 5.66 -5.71
C LEU A 229 -6.85 5.52 -6.62
N GLY A 230 -6.26 4.32 -6.68
CA GLY A 230 -5.00 4.08 -7.38
C GLY A 230 -4.47 2.67 -7.18
N LEU A 231 -3.43 2.33 -7.95
CA LEU A 231 -2.67 1.10 -7.81
C LEU A 231 -1.25 1.43 -7.36
N LEU A 232 -0.74 0.68 -6.38
CA LEU A 232 0.61 0.76 -5.85
C LEU A 232 1.38 -0.52 -6.15
N GLY A 233 2.59 -0.42 -6.66
CA GLY A 233 3.57 -1.49 -6.72
C GLY A 233 4.42 -1.48 -5.45
N ASP A 234 4.24 -2.47 -4.60
CA ASP A 234 5.09 -2.66 -3.43
C ASP A 234 6.27 -3.55 -3.80
N THR A 235 7.45 -2.95 -3.96
CA THR A 235 8.67 -3.70 -4.25
C THR A 235 9.12 -4.55 -3.06
N GLY A 236 8.82 -4.15 -1.83
CA GLY A 236 9.15 -4.89 -0.61
C GLY A 236 8.38 -6.20 -0.51
N ALA A 237 7.07 -6.14 -0.77
CA ALA A 237 6.19 -7.31 -0.81
C ALA A 237 6.12 -7.97 -2.20
N MET A 238 6.76 -7.39 -3.23
CA MET A 238 6.61 -7.82 -4.62
C MET A 238 5.13 -8.01 -5.00
N SER A 239 4.30 -7.03 -4.67
CA SER A 239 2.85 -7.08 -4.87
C SER A 239 2.35 -5.85 -5.60
N VAL A 240 1.12 -5.96 -6.08
CA VAL A 240 0.32 -4.82 -6.53
C VAL A 240 -0.83 -4.66 -5.54
N ALA A 241 -1.01 -3.45 -5.03
CA ALA A 241 -2.06 -3.12 -4.09
C ALA A 241 -2.99 -2.06 -4.66
N ALA A 242 -4.30 -2.30 -4.67
CA ALA A 242 -5.28 -1.24 -4.91
C ALA A 242 -5.50 -0.45 -3.63
N VAL A 243 -5.44 0.88 -3.70
CA VAL A 243 -5.86 1.73 -2.59
C VAL A 243 -7.35 2.01 -2.75
N VAL A 244 -8.15 1.61 -1.77
CA VAL A 244 -9.60 1.77 -1.81
C VAL A 244 -10.00 2.71 -0.68
N HIS A 245 -10.69 3.79 -1.04
CA HIS A 245 -11.32 4.68 -0.07
C HIS A 245 -12.65 4.07 0.35
N CYS A 246 -12.85 3.87 1.65
CA CYS A 246 -13.99 3.15 2.20
C CYS A 246 -14.80 4.06 3.10
N ARG A 247 -15.92 4.60 2.63
CA ARG A 247 -16.80 5.39 3.50
C ARG A 247 -17.73 4.46 4.25
N ILE A 248 -17.79 4.58 5.57
CA ILE A 248 -18.68 3.76 6.40
C ILE A 248 -19.70 4.64 7.16
N PRO A 249 -20.95 4.18 7.33
CA PRO A 249 -22.00 4.92 8.05
C PRO A 249 -21.91 4.66 9.57
N VAL A 250 -20.71 4.79 10.13
CA VAL A 250 -20.42 4.51 11.53
C VAL A 250 -19.55 5.64 12.08
N PRO A 251 -19.84 6.18 13.28
CA PRO A 251 -19.01 7.21 13.90
C PRO A 251 -17.69 6.63 14.39
N ALA A 252 -16.66 7.48 14.45
CA ALA A 252 -15.30 7.06 14.76
C ALA A 252 -15.16 6.37 16.13
N GLU A 253 -15.90 6.83 17.14
CA GLU A 253 -15.90 6.22 18.47
C GLU A 253 -16.31 4.74 18.42
N ARG A 254 -17.36 4.41 17.65
CA ARG A 254 -17.85 3.03 17.53
C ARG A 254 -16.85 2.16 16.76
N LEU A 255 -16.32 2.66 15.65
CA LEU A 255 -15.30 1.94 14.88
C LEU A 255 -14.06 1.67 15.74
N TYR A 256 -13.59 2.68 16.47
CA TYR A 256 -12.45 2.55 17.37
C TYR A 256 -12.69 1.49 18.45
N ALA A 257 -13.86 1.52 19.10
CA ALA A 257 -14.23 0.51 20.09
C ALA A 257 -14.25 -0.92 19.51
N GLN A 258 -14.76 -1.10 18.29
CA GLN A 258 -14.74 -2.39 17.60
C GLN A 258 -13.31 -2.84 17.26
N ALA A 259 -12.49 -1.95 16.71
CA ALA A 259 -11.11 -2.25 16.37
C ALA A 259 -10.28 -2.63 17.61
N THR A 260 -10.44 -1.90 18.72
CA THR A 260 -9.78 -2.23 19.99
C THR A 260 -10.29 -3.54 20.60
N ALA A 261 -11.57 -3.86 20.47
CA ALA A 261 -12.10 -5.15 20.91
C ALA A 261 -11.54 -6.31 20.06
N GLY A 262 -11.43 -6.13 18.74
CA GLY A 262 -10.85 -7.09 17.80
C GLY A 262 -9.36 -7.34 18.07
N GLN A 263 -8.60 -6.30 18.44
CA GLN A 263 -7.19 -6.41 18.81
C GLN A 263 -6.92 -7.41 19.93
N ALA A 264 -7.83 -7.58 20.89
CA ALA A 264 -7.64 -8.57 21.94
C ALA A 264 -7.71 -10.01 21.39
N ALA A 265 -8.52 -10.23 20.36
CA ALA A 265 -8.62 -11.52 19.66
C ALA A 265 -7.50 -11.72 18.64
N ASP A 266 -6.95 -10.63 18.10
CA ASP A 266 -5.94 -10.63 17.04
C ASP A 266 -4.69 -9.80 17.39
N ALA A 267 -4.19 -10.00 18.61
CA ALA A 267 -2.97 -9.33 19.10
C ALA A 267 -1.72 -9.70 18.29
N TRP A 268 -1.83 -10.75 17.45
CA TRP A 268 -0.81 -11.14 16.50
C TRP A 268 -0.62 -10.10 15.40
N GLU A 269 -1.69 -9.50 14.89
CA GLU A 269 -1.59 -8.54 13.77
C GLU A 269 -1.42 -7.10 14.24
N HIS A 270 -2.14 -6.70 15.31
CA HIS A 270 -2.24 -5.31 15.73
C HIS A 270 -2.09 -5.14 17.25
N VAL A 271 -1.48 -4.03 17.68
CA VAL A 271 -1.23 -3.70 19.11
C VAL A 271 -1.76 -2.34 19.53
N GLY A 272 -2.37 -1.58 18.63
CA GLY A 272 -2.98 -0.30 18.97
C GLY A 272 -3.74 0.33 17.81
N CYS A 273 -4.73 1.16 18.12
CA CYS A 273 -5.46 1.97 17.15
C CYS A 273 -5.30 3.45 17.47
N ALA A 274 -5.49 4.30 16.47
CA ALA A 274 -5.66 5.74 16.64
C ALA A 274 -6.67 6.26 15.61
N LEU A 275 -7.21 7.45 15.86
CA LEU A 275 -8.08 8.14 14.93
C LEU A 275 -7.36 9.39 14.41
N LEU A 276 -7.40 9.60 13.11
CA LEU A 276 -6.80 10.75 12.44
C LEU A 276 -7.91 11.58 11.78
N PRO A 277 -8.07 12.87 12.10
CA PRO A 277 -9.04 13.71 11.42
C PRO A 277 -8.82 13.73 9.90
N LEU A 278 -9.89 13.54 9.13
CA LEU A 278 -9.89 13.71 7.67
C LEU A 278 -9.93 15.21 7.33
N SER A 279 -8.86 15.90 7.71
CA SER A 279 -8.60 17.28 7.33
C SER A 279 -7.28 17.36 6.56
N PRO A 280 -7.13 18.30 5.61
CA PRO A 280 -5.87 18.45 4.90
C PRO A 280 -4.67 18.65 5.84
N GLU A 281 -4.85 19.42 6.90
CA GLU A 281 -3.81 19.76 7.86
C GLU A 281 -3.34 18.55 8.67
N ALA A 282 -4.27 17.75 9.20
CA ALA A 282 -3.95 16.55 9.96
C ALA A 282 -3.24 15.49 9.07
N LEU A 283 -3.75 15.26 7.86
CA LEU A 283 -3.14 14.30 6.93
C LEU A 283 -1.76 14.75 6.46
N ALA A 284 -1.57 16.04 6.17
CA ALA A 284 -0.25 16.58 5.84
C ALA A 284 0.73 16.43 7.01
N GLY A 285 0.25 16.62 8.25
CA GLY A 285 1.03 16.38 9.46
C GLY A 285 1.48 14.92 9.58
N ALA A 286 0.57 13.98 9.36
CA ALA A 286 0.88 12.54 9.39
C ALA A 286 1.85 12.14 8.26
N LEU A 287 1.61 12.60 7.03
CA LEU A 287 2.46 12.36 5.86
C LEU A 287 3.90 12.81 6.07
N LEU A 288 4.07 14.01 6.62
CA LEU A 288 5.38 14.60 6.88
C LEU A 288 5.97 14.16 8.22
N GLY A 289 5.29 13.30 8.98
CA GLY A 289 5.74 12.82 10.29
C GLY A 289 5.87 13.93 11.34
N SER A 290 5.16 15.05 11.17
CA SER A 290 5.12 16.15 12.13
C SER A 290 3.95 16.04 13.12
N ALA A 291 2.95 15.21 12.82
CA ALA A 291 1.90 14.83 13.75
C ALA A 291 2.11 13.36 14.14
N ARG A 292 2.18 13.08 15.45
CA ARG A 292 2.10 11.70 15.91
C ARG A 292 0.61 11.35 16.06
N PRO A 293 0.18 10.16 15.62
CA PRO A 293 -1.16 9.67 15.93
C PRO A 293 -1.50 9.71 17.43
N GLU A 294 -0.47 9.61 18.26
CA GLU A 294 -0.58 9.60 19.73
C GLU A 294 -0.74 11.01 20.34
N ASP A 295 -0.42 12.08 19.61
CA ASP A 295 -0.42 13.45 20.15
C ASP A 295 -1.82 14.11 20.09
N ASP A 296 -2.73 13.61 19.24
CA ASP A 296 -4.01 14.28 18.91
C ASP A 296 -5.26 13.54 19.44
N VAL A 297 -5.08 12.52 20.29
CA VAL A 297 -6.22 11.75 20.79
C VAL A 297 -6.35 11.93 22.30
N SER A 298 -7.54 12.35 22.74
CA SER A 298 -8.00 12.36 24.14
C SER A 298 -8.10 10.96 24.78
N LEU A 299 -7.37 9.98 24.25
CA LEU A 299 -7.30 8.61 24.74
C LEU A 299 -5.90 8.43 25.32
N LYS A 300 -5.86 8.38 26.66
CA LYS A 300 -4.62 8.21 27.42
C LYS A 300 -3.86 6.99 26.89
N PRO A 301 -2.57 7.14 26.53
CA PRO A 301 -1.70 5.99 26.33
C PRO A 301 -1.83 5.10 27.57
N SER A 302 -2.13 3.82 27.38
CA SER A 302 -2.07 2.87 28.48
C SER A 302 -0.60 2.73 28.89
N ASP A 303 -0.22 3.48 29.92
CA ASP A 303 0.94 3.36 30.81
C ASP A 303 2.05 2.40 30.39
N THR A 304 2.76 2.69 29.30
CA THR A 304 4.05 2.03 29.02
C THR A 304 5.11 3.06 28.69
N GLU A 305 6.05 3.20 29.62
CA GLU A 305 7.28 3.99 29.60
C GLU A 305 8.26 3.51 28.51
N GLN A 306 7.86 3.52 27.24
CA GLN A 306 8.76 3.29 26.13
C GLN A 306 9.19 4.65 25.58
N GLY A 307 10.50 4.89 25.62
CA GLY A 307 11.11 6.12 25.14
C GLY A 307 10.62 6.53 23.77
N HIS A 308 10.68 7.84 23.48
CA HIS A 308 10.18 8.47 22.26
C HIS A 308 10.91 7.98 20.99
N GLU A 309 10.70 6.74 20.58
CA GLU A 309 11.13 6.28 19.27
C GLU A 309 10.37 7.08 18.18
N PRO A 310 11.03 7.41 17.06
CA PRO A 310 10.37 8.05 15.94
C PRO A 310 9.17 7.21 15.49
N VAL A 311 8.03 7.86 15.27
CA VAL A 311 6.83 7.20 14.70
C VAL A 311 7.20 6.62 13.33
N SER A 312 7.29 5.29 13.28
CA SER A 312 7.55 4.56 12.04
C SER A 312 6.23 4.28 11.33
N TRP A 313 6.18 4.59 10.04
CA TRP A 313 5.00 4.36 9.19
C TRP A 313 5.23 3.16 8.29
N HIS A 314 4.18 2.37 8.07
CA HIS A 314 4.19 1.34 7.03
C HIS A 314 4.54 2.01 5.69
N PRO A 315 5.40 1.41 4.84
CA PRO A 315 5.89 2.07 3.64
C PRO A 315 4.76 2.54 2.71
N THR A 316 3.66 1.80 2.68
CA THR A 316 2.53 2.13 1.79
C THR A 316 1.54 3.14 2.37
N SER A 317 1.53 3.36 3.70
CA SER A 317 0.57 4.24 4.38
C SER A 317 0.59 5.66 3.88
N ARG A 318 1.78 6.21 3.62
CA ARG A 318 1.89 7.59 3.16
C ARG A 318 1.29 7.76 1.77
N TYR A 319 1.40 6.75 0.90
CA TYR A 319 0.74 6.81 -0.40
C TYR A 319 -0.79 6.75 -0.25
N ARG A 320 -1.30 5.92 0.67
CA ARG A 320 -2.75 5.86 0.96
C ARG A 320 -3.31 7.21 1.42
N LEU A 321 -2.61 7.86 2.36
CA LEU A 321 -2.97 9.20 2.85
C LEU A 321 -2.89 10.25 1.73
N LEU A 322 -1.84 10.23 0.91
CA LEU A 322 -1.69 11.17 -0.21
C LEU A 322 -2.81 11.00 -1.24
N LEU A 323 -3.12 9.77 -1.65
CA LEU A 323 -4.22 9.48 -2.57
C LEU A 323 -5.57 9.92 -2.00
N THR A 324 -5.79 9.69 -0.70
CA THR A 324 -6.99 10.16 0.00
C THR A 324 -7.08 11.68 -0.01
N MET A 325 -5.99 12.40 0.26
CA MET A 325 -5.96 13.85 0.17
C MET A 325 -6.30 14.35 -1.24
N LEU A 326 -5.70 13.75 -2.26
CA LEU A 326 -5.93 14.11 -3.66
C LEU A 326 -7.39 13.88 -4.05
N PHE A 327 -7.99 12.78 -3.60
CA PHE A 327 -9.40 12.47 -3.83
C PHE A 327 -10.34 13.43 -3.10
N ARG A 328 -10.15 13.65 -1.79
CA ARG A 328 -11.09 14.42 -0.95
C ARG A 328 -10.96 15.94 -1.14
N PHE A 329 -9.75 16.45 -1.35
CA PHE A 329 -9.48 17.89 -1.34
C PHE A 329 -9.03 18.44 -2.69
N GLY A 330 -8.74 17.58 -3.65
CA GLY A 330 -8.22 17.97 -4.95
C GLY A 330 -6.75 18.41 -4.91
N ARG A 331 -6.11 18.36 -6.07
CA ARG A 331 -4.66 18.62 -6.24
C ARG A 331 -4.20 19.94 -5.65
N ALA A 332 -4.90 21.03 -5.97
CA ALA A 332 -4.49 22.38 -5.60
C ALA A 332 -4.43 22.57 -4.08
N ARG A 333 -5.45 22.11 -3.36
CA ARG A 333 -5.51 22.21 -1.90
C ARG A 333 -4.48 21.30 -1.23
N THR A 334 -4.37 20.05 -1.69
CA THR A 334 -3.36 19.10 -1.19
C THR A 334 -1.95 19.66 -1.28
N ALA A 335 -1.58 20.18 -2.45
CA ALA A 335 -0.26 20.76 -2.67
C ALA A 335 0.02 21.98 -1.80
N ALA A 336 -0.96 22.89 -1.68
CA ALA A 336 -0.81 24.09 -0.86
C ALA A 336 -0.57 23.74 0.62
N VAL A 337 -1.30 22.76 1.14
CA VAL A 337 -1.18 22.34 2.54
C VAL A 337 0.13 21.59 2.79
N LEU A 338 0.55 20.69 1.88
CA LEU A 338 1.84 20.01 1.98
C LEU A 338 3.02 20.99 1.93
N ALA A 339 2.98 21.98 1.03
CA ALA A 339 4.00 23.02 0.96
C ALA A 339 4.10 23.81 2.28
N ARG A 340 2.95 24.21 2.84
CA ARG A 340 2.89 24.92 4.12
C ARG A 340 3.45 24.06 5.27
N ALA A 341 3.04 22.80 5.36
CA ALA A 341 3.48 21.90 6.41
C ALA A 341 4.98 21.58 6.31
N ALA A 342 5.53 21.44 5.10
CA ALA A 342 6.97 21.25 4.88
C ALA A 342 7.79 22.46 5.36
N VAL A 343 7.32 23.69 5.11
CA VAL A 343 7.98 24.91 5.61
C VAL A 343 7.95 24.97 7.13
N LEU A 344 6.84 24.58 7.77
CA LEU A 344 6.73 24.54 9.23
C LEU A 344 7.70 23.53 9.85
N ARG A 345 7.82 22.34 9.24
CA ARG A 345 8.73 21.28 9.70
C ARG A 345 10.20 21.73 9.71
N GLN A 346 10.63 22.52 8.73
CA GLN A 346 12.00 23.05 8.65
C GLN A 346 12.31 24.10 9.74
N ARG A 347 11.31 24.61 10.45
CA ARG A 347 11.47 25.62 11.51
C ARG A 347 11.56 25.03 12.91
N ILE A 348 11.31 23.73 13.06
CA ILE A 348 11.45 23.03 14.34
C ILE A 348 12.93 22.60 14.44
N PRO A 349 13.71 23.18 15.36
CA PRO A 349 15.15 22.95 15.47
C PRO A 349 15.53 21.53 15.87
#